data_AF-A0AAJ0PZ34-F1
#
_entry.id   AF-A0AAJ0PZ34-F1
#
_cell.length_a   1.000
_cell.length_b   1.000
_cell.length_c   1.000
_cell.angle_alpha   90.00
_cell.angle_beta   90.00
_cell.angle_gamma   90.00
#
_symmetry.space_group_name_H-M   'P 1'
#
loop_
_entity.id
_entity.type
_entity.pdbx_description
1 polymer ?
#
loop_
_entity_poly.entity_id
_entity_poly.type
_entity_poly.pdbx_seq_one_letter_code
_entity_poly.pdbx_strand_id
1 'polypeptide(L)'
;MTTIDTANIETTGRATLDENTHTLDTPIEREGQTITQVTLRKPTSGALRGTSLAALVNLDVDALRKVLPRISTPTLSEFDVASMDPADLVAL
;
A
#
# COMPACT_ATOMS: atom_id res chain seq x y z
N MET A 1 44.74 8.16 31.86
CA MET A 1 44.70 7.17 30.78
C MET A 1 43.63 7.63 29.79
N THR A 2 44.07 8.33 28.75
CA THR A 2 43.36 8.68 27.49
C THR A 2 42.68 7.42 26.94
N THR A 3 41.56 7.41 26.20
CA THR A 3 41.15 8.18 25.01
C THR A 3 39.64 7.86 24.82
N ILE A 4 38.74 8.85 24.78
CA ILE A 4 38.07 9.38 23.57
C ILE A 4 37.70 8.26 22.57
N ASP A 5 36.41 8.04 22.31
CA ASP A 5 35.91 8.39 20.98
C ASP A 5 34.40 8.60 20.88
N THR A 6 34.12 9.65 20.14
CA THR A 6 32.87 10.21 19.70
C THR A 6 32.20 9.26 18.71
N ALA A 7 30.91 9.01 18.88
CA ALA A 7 30.04 8.74 17.74
C ALA A 7 28.61 9.16 18.08
N ASN A 8 28.36 10.46 17.95
CA ASN A 8 27.08 10.92 17.42
C ASN A 8 26.76 10.10 16.16
N ILE A 9 25.59 9.47 16.12
CA ILE A 9 24.92 9.21 14.86
C ILE A 9 23.66 10.08 14.88
N GLU A 10 23.81 11.32 14.43
CA GLU A 10 22.69 12.08 13.87
C GLU A 10 22.16 11.27 12.68
N THR A 11 21.03 10.58 12.83
CA THR A 11 20.31 10.02 11.69
C THR A 11 19.30 11.07 11.24
N THR A 12 19.76 11.94 10.34
CA THR A 12 18.92 12.62 9.36
C THR A 12 17.87 11.64 8.84
N GLY A 13 16.59 12.04 8.88
CA GLY A 13 15.45 11.18 8.60
C GLY A 13 15.62 10.36 7.33
N ARG A 14 15.91 9.06 7.49
CA ARG A 14 15.53 8.07 6.47
C ARG A 14 14.02 8.00 6.53
N ALA A 15 13.35 8.50 5.50
CA ALA A 15 12.00 8.06 5.21
C ALA A 15 12.08 6.53 5.11
N THR A 16 11.63 5.84 6.16
CA THR A 16 11.44 4.40 6.11
C THR A 16 10.34 4.20 5.08
N LEU A 17 10.70 3.81 3.86
CA LEU A 17 9.72 3.30 2.91
C LEU A 17 9.06 2.14 3.65
N ASP A 18 7.77 2.30 4.00
CA ASP A 18 7.00 1.25 4.64
C ASP A 18 7.15 -0.01 3.78
N GLU A 19 7.51 -1.14 4.39
CA GLU A 19 7.81 -2.41 3.69
C GLU A 19 6.68 -2.84 2.74
N ASN A 20 5.45 -2.43 3.04
CA ASN A 20 4.26 -2.69 2.25
C ASN A 20 3.94 -1.58 1.24
N THR A 21 4.94 -0.83 0.78
CA THR A 21 4.80 0.19 -0.27
C THR A 21 5.17 -0.39 -1.62
N HIS A 22 4.20 -0.43 -2.52
CA HIS A 22 4.31 -0.97 -3.86
C HIS A 22 4.33 0.20 -4.85
N THR A 23 5.25 0.17 -5.80
CA THR A 23 5.25 1.09 -6.93
C THR A 23 4.43 0.44 -8.04
N LEU A 24 3.46 1.18 -8.58
CA LEU A 24 2.60 0.70 -9.66
C LEU A 24 3.34 0.79 -10.99
N ASP A 25 3.24 -0.26 -11.79
CA ASP A 25 3.75 -0.27 -13.17
C ASP A 25 2.88 0.65 -14.04
N THR A 26 1.57 0.66 -13.80
CA THR A 26 0.62 1.59 -14.42
C THR A 26 0.10 2.60 -13.39
N PRO A 27 0.58 3.86 -13.42
CA PRO A 27 0.09 4.90 -12.53
C PRO A 27 -1.41 5.13 -12.67
N ILE A 28 -2.07 5.42 -11.55
CA ILE A 28 -3.50 5.77 -11.53
C ILE A 28 -3.63 7.29 -11.64
N GLU A 29 -4.30 7.74 -12.69
CA GLU A 29 -4.54 9.15 -12.95
C GLU A 29 -5.92 9.58 -12.41
N ARG A 30 -5.91 10.50 -11.45
CA ARG A 30 -7.10 11.18 -10.94
C ARG A 30 -7.05 12.66 -11.30
N GLU A 31 -8.20 13.32 -11.26
CA GLU A 31 -8.28 14.77 -11.44
C GLU A 31 -7.43 15.50 -10.39
N GLY A 32 -6.23 15.92 -10.80
CA GLY A 32 -5.27 16.64 -9.94
C GLY A 32 -4.31 15.76 -9.12
N GLN A 33 -4.32 14.43 -9.30
CA GLN A 33 -3.39 13.54 -8.59
C GLN A 33 -3.00 12.33 -9.45
N THR A 34 -1.71 12.09 -9.58
CA THR A 34 -1.16 10.84 -10.12
C THR A 34 -0.66 9.97 -8.98
N ILE A 35 -1.13 8.73 -8.88
CA ILE A 35 -0.71 7.76 -7.86
C ILE A 35 0.25 6.79 -8.53
N THR A 36 1.52 6.87 -8.13
CA THR A 36 2.59 5.97 -8.60
C THR A 36 2.98 4.94 -7.55
N GLN A 37 2.60 5.16 -6.28
CA GLN A 37 2.93 4.28 -5.17
C GLN A 37 1.74 4.13 -4.24
N VAL A 38 1.57 2.92 -3.71
CA VAL A 38 0.51 2.57 -2.76
C VAL A 38 1.13 1.81 -1.60
N THR A 39 0.91 2.33 -0.39
CA THR A 39 1.26 1.64 0.86
C THR A 39 0.05 0.91 1.40
N LEU A 40 0.19 -0.38 1.69
CA LEU A 40 -0.87 -1.20 2.26
C LEU A 40 -0.66 -1.45 3.75
N ARG A 41 -1.76 -1.46 4.49
CA ARG A 41 -1.81 -1.82 5.90
C ARG A 41 -2.38 -3.22 6.06
N LYS A 42 -1.92 -3.93 7.09
CA LYS A 42 -2.46 -5.25 7.42
C LYS A 42 -3.98 -5.17 7.67
N PRO A 43 -4.82 -5.90 6.92
CA PRO A 43 -6.26 -5.83 7.09
C PRO A 43 -6.69 -6.44 8.43
N THR A 44 -7.58 -5.74 9.14
CA THR A 44 -8.31 -6.32 10.28
C THR A 44 -9.57 -7.01 9.78
N SER A 45 -10.21 -7.86 10.60
CA SER A 45 -11.48 -8.50 10.25
C SER A 45 -12.58 -7.49 9.87
N GLY A 46 -12.54 -6.28 10.44
CA GLY A 46 -13.44 -5.18 10.09
C GLY A 46 -13.23 -4.62 8.68
N ALA A 47 -12.02 -4.75 8.11
CA ALA A 47 -11.74 -4.35 6.73
C ALA A 47 -12.39 -5.29 5.71
N LEU A 48 -12.74 -6.52 6.10
CA LEU A 48 -13.38 -7.53 5.25
C LEU A 48 -14.91 -7.39 5.16
N ARG A 49 -15.51 -6.34 5.75
CA ARG A 49 -16.97 -6.14 5.71
C ARG A 49 -17.47 -6.17 4.26
N GLY A 50 -18.43 -7.07 3.98
CA GLY A 50 -19.02 -7.25 2.66
C GLY A 50 -18.26 -8.22 1.74
N THR A 51 -17.24 -8.91 2.24
CA THR A 51 -16.54 -9.99 1.53
C THR A 51 -16.11 -11.11 2.48
N SER A 52 -15.57 -12.20 1.94
CA SER A 52 -14.98 -13.30 2.71
C SER A 52 -13.45 -13.29 2.60
N LEU A 53 -12.76 -13.84 3.60
CA LEU A 53 -11.31 -14.02 3.53
C LEU A 53 -10.91 -14.96 2.39
N ALA A 54 -11.71 -16.00 2.12
CA ALA A 54 -11.47 -16.93 1.03
C ALA A 54 -11.47 -16.24 -0.34
N ALA A 55 -12.36 -15.27 -0.56
CA ALA A 55 -12.38 -14.49 -1.79
C ALA A 55 -11.09 -13.67 -1.98
N LEU A 56 -10.54 -13.08 -0.92
CA LEU A 56 -9.24 -12.39 -1.00
C LEU A 56 -8.08 -13.33 -1.30
N VAL A 57 -8.06 -14.52 -0.69
CA VAL A 57 -7.01 -15.53 -0.97
C VAL A 57 -7.05 -15.97 -2.43
N ASN A 58 -8.24 -15.99 -3.04
CA ASN A 58 -8.42 -16.28 -4.46
C ASN A 58 -8.22 -15.06 -5.38
N LEU A 59 -7.76 -13.93 -4.83
CA LEU A 59 -7.56 -12.66 -5.56
C LEU A 59 -8.81 -12.20 -6.32
N ASP A 60 -9.98 -12.41 -5.73
CA ASP A 60 -11.25 -11.95 -6.29
C ASP A 60 -11.28 -10.41 -6.34
N VAL A 61 -11.48 -9.87 -7.55
CA VAL A 61 -11.42 -8.42 -7.79
C VAL A 61 -12.52 -7.67 -7.06
N ASP A 62 -13.72 -8.24 -6.94
CA ASP A 62 -14.83 -7.62 -6.19
C ASP A 62 -14.54 -7.60 -4.67
N ALA A 63 -13.84 -8.60 -4.16
CA ALA A 63 -13.33 -8.61 -2.79
C ALA A 63 -12.23 -7.56 -2.58
N LEU A 64 -11.23 -7.50 -3.48
CA LEU A 64 -10.14 -6.53 -3.42
C LEU A 64 -10.69 -5.10 -3.48
N ARG A 65 -11.64 -4.83 -4.37
CA ARG A 65 -12.31 -3.54 -4.52
C ARG A 65 -12.99 -3.06 -3.24
N LYS A 66 -13.48 -3.96 -2.39
CA LYS A 66 -14.08 -3.61 -1.08
C LYS A 66 -13.05 -3.35 0.02
N VAL A 67 -11.87 -3.97 -0.09
CA VAL A 67 -10.86 -4.01 0.98
C VAL A 67 -9.77 -2.97 0.77
N LEU A 68 -9.23 -2.86 -0.45
CA LEU A 68 -8.16 -1.93 -0.80
C LEU A 68 -8.44 -0.48 -0.38
N PRO A 69 -9.65 0.10 -0.55
CA PRO A 69 -9.94 1.46 -0.09
C PRO A 69 -9.74 1.68 1.42
N ARG A 70 -9.79 0.61 2.22
CA ARG A 70 -9.71 0.68 3.68
C ARG A 70 -8.30 0.50 4.21
N ILE A 71 -7.41 -0.07 3.41
CA ILE A 71 -6.05 -0.43 3.82
C ILE A 71 -4.95 0.26 3.01
N SER A 72 -5.29 0.93 1.91
CA SER A 72 -4.33 1.63 1.04
C SER A 72 -4.09 3.08 1.45
N THR A 73 -2.88 3.56 1.19
CA THR A 73 -2.49 4.97 1.27
C THR A 73 -1.61 5.29 0.06
N PRO A 74 -2.00 6.23 -0.82
CA PRO A 74 -3.26 6.97 -0.82
C PRO A 74 -4.46 6.03 -0.98
N THR A 75 -5.63 6.44 -0.47
CA THR A 75 -6.86 5.63 -0.56
C THR A 75 -7.17 5.34 -2.02
N LEU A 76 -7.16 4.06 -2.41
CA LEU A 76 -7.65 3.57 -3.69
C LEU A 76 -9.18 3.53 -3.64
N SER A 77 -9.88 4.25 -4.51
CA SER A 77 -11.33 4.14 -4.62
C SER A 77 -11.72 2.86 -5.34
N GLU A 78 -12.98 2.51 -5.24
CA GLU A 78 -13.53 1.37 -5.98
C GLU A 78 -13.35 1.48 -7.49
N PHE A 79 -13.40 2.69 -8.04
CA PHE A 79 -13.19 2.93 -9.46
C PHE A 79 -11.75 2.68 -9.86
N ASP A 80 -10.78 3.14 -9.06
CA ASP A 80 -9.36 2.96 -9.38
C ASP A 80 -8.98 1.47 -9.41
N VAL A 81 -9.52 0.68 -8.47
CA VAL A 81 -9.28 -0.78 -8.43
C VAL A 81 -9.91 -1.46 -9.64
N ALA A 82 -11.08 -1.00 -10.11
CA ALA A 82 -11.73 -1.56 -11.29
C ALA A 82 -11.01 -1.23 -12.61
N SER A 83 -10.26 -0.12 -12.65
CA SER A 83 -9.48 0.30 -13.81
C SER A 83 -7.98 -0.03 -13.71
N MET A 84 -7.54 -0.69 -12.63
CA MET A 84 -6.14 -1.02 -12.39
C MET A 84 -5.67 -2.14 -13.31
N ASP A 85 -4.39 -2.13 -13.65
CA ASP A 85 -3.80 -3.25 -14.39
C ASP A 85 -3.85 -4.53 -13.53
N PRO A 86 -4.22 -5.69 -14.09
CA PRO A 86 -4.25 -6.95 -13.35
C PRO A 86 -2.90 -7.35 -12.75
N ALA A 87 -1.77 -7.00 -13.37
CA ALA A 87 -0.45 -7.28 -12.83
C ALA A 87 -0.20 -6.46 -11.55
N ASP A 88 -0.58 -5.19 -11.56
CA ASP A 88 -0.52 -4.32 -10.38
C ASP A 88 -1.41 -4.86 -9.25
N LEU A 89 -2.61 -5.35 -9.54
CA LEU A 89 -3.49 -5.96 -8.53
C LEU A 89 -2.90 -7.21 -7.86
N VAL A 90 -2.13 -8.00 -8.59
CA VAL A 90 -1.45 -9.20 -8.07
C VAL A 90 -0.20 -8.82 -7.27
N ALA A 91 0.45 -7.70 -7.60
CA ALA A 91 1.66 -7.23 -6.94
C ALA A 91 1.41 -6.56 -5.58
N LEU A 92 0.16 -6.17 -5.29
CA LEU A 92 -0.32 -5.57 -4.04
C LEU A 92 -0.48 -6.60 -2.90
#